data_AF-A0A9X5LTP1-F1
#
_entry.id   AF-A0A9X5LTP1-F1
#
_cell.length_a   1.000
_cell.length_b   1.000
_cell.length_c   1.000
_cell.angle_alpha   90.00
_cell.angle_beta   90.00
_cell.angle_gamma   90.00
#
_symmetry.space_group_name_H-M   'P 1'
#
loop_
_entity.id
_entity.type
_entity.pdbx_description
1 polymer ?
#
loop_
_entity_poly.entity_id
_entity_poly.type
_entity_poly.pdbx_seq_one_letter_code
_entity_poly.pdbx_strand_id
1 'polypeptide(L)'
;MNDAFRDRLDNLLAELPSRHDEEDAGQVDRDGEDPAPHRRVTRAHLSAIGVVLVLILVVVAVQLMRSRPTEIAATQPVLAASGSPQGSASPVNSTPDPNTMAPATPSSIRVHVIGRVNDPGVHEIPVNGRIIDAIDAAGGMASGAHPGSLNMAQPVCDGCQILIPASGNGKVIVPSGVQGGGGSPGQPAPGGGTLSGAAAVPGGNGAATQGGPASGDLVDLNTATVEQLQTIDGVGPVMAERIFTWRQEHGRFTSVDELQEIDGIGPKKFAKLKDRVRVQP
;
A
#
# COMPACT_ATOMS: atom_id res chain seq x y z
N MET A 1 -53.71 -49.25 49.53
CA MET A 1 -53.01 -49.24 48.22
C MET A 1 -51.55 -48.89 48.44
N ASN A 2 -50.82 -49.67 49.26
CA ASN A 2 -49.45 -49.36 49.68
C ASN A 2 -48.71 -50.59 50.28
N ASP A 3 -48.86 -51.76 49.66
CA ASP A 3 -48.13 -52.98 50.08
C ASP A 3 -47.21 -53.50 48.96
N ALA A 4 -47.71 -53.54 47.72
CA ALA A 4 -46.90 -53.95 46.55
C ALA A 4 -45.68 -53.05 46.25
N PHE A 5 -45.68 -51.80 46.72
CA PHE A 5 -44.53 -50.91 46.59
C PHE A 5 -43.46 -51.16 47.65
N ARG A 6 -43.87 -51.59 48.87
CA ARG A 6 -42.95 -51.89 49.97
C ARG A 6 -42.17 -53.16 49.69
N ASP A 7 -42.84 -54.21 49.25
CA ASP A 7 -42.18 -55.48 48.88
C ASP A 7 -41.17 -55.30 47.73
N ARG A 8 -41.45 -54.39 46.79
CA ARG A 8 -40.54 -54.10 45.68
C ARG A 8 -39.31 -53.30 46.10
N LEU A 9 -39.39 -52.57 47.22
CA LEU A 9 -38.28 -51.78 47.76
C LEU A 9 -37.36 -52.64 48.63
N ASP A 10 -37.92 -53.55 49.43
CA ASP A 10 -37.14 -54.54 50.19
C ASP A 10 -36.34 -55.47 49.27
N ASN A 11 -36.93 -55.90 48.15
CA ASN A 11 -36.22 -56.75 47.18
C ASN A 11 -35.14 -56.00 46.39
N LEU A 12 -35.21 -54.66 46.30
CA LEU A 12 -34.17 -53.83 45.65
C LEU A 12 -33.01 -53.50 46.59
N LEU A 13 -33.25 -53.44 47.90
CA LEU A 13 -32.17 -53.29 48.89
C LEU A 13 -31.36 -54.58 49.08
N ALA A 14 -31.97 -55.74 48.87
CA ALA A 14 -31.31 -57.04 49.01
C ALA A 14 -30.36 -57.38 47.84
N GLU A 15 -30.51 -56.75 46.67
CA GLU A 15 -29.76 -57.07 45.44
C GLU A 15 -28.63 -56.08 45.11
N LEU A 16 -28.38 -55.08 45.96
CA LEU A 16 -27.18 -54.25 45.79
C LEU A 16 -25.95 -55.03 46.28
N PRO A 17 -24.91 -55.23 45.45
CA PRO A 17 -23.68 -55.87 45.90
C PRO A 17 -23.05 -55.03 47.03
N SER A 18 -22.99 -55.64 48.20
CA SER A 18 -22.28 -55.16 49.38
C SER A 18 -20.80 -55.04 49.06
N ARG A 19 -20.33 -53.84 48.70
CA ARG A 19 -18.92 -53.47 48.84
C ARG A 19 -18.64 -53.13 50.30
N HIS A 20 -18.58 -54.17 51.13
CA HIS A 20 -17.76 -54.14 52.31
C HIS A 20 -16.50 -54.93 51.97
N ASP A 21 -15.38 -54.22 51.89
CA ASP A 21 -14.14 -54.51 52.63
C ASP A 21 -13.03 -53.55 52.15
N GLU A 22 -12.51 -52.78 53.12
CA GLU A 22 -11.08 -52.39 53.31
C GLU A 22 -10.43 -51.46 52.24
N GLU A 23 -9.82 -50.31 52.50
CA GLU A 23 -9.38 -49.44 53.62
C GLU A 23 -9.44 -48.01 53.02
N ASP A 24 -9.70 -46.93 53.73
CA ASP A 24 -8.76 -46.31 54.64
C ASP A 24 -9.46 -45.10 55.29
N ALA A 25 -9.05 -44.82 56.50
CA ALA A 25 -9.64 -43.91 57.44
C ALA A 25 -9.52 -42.44 57.02
N GLY A 26 -10.49 -41.67 57.50
CA GLY A 26 -10.13 -40.47 58.26
C GLY A 26 -10.12 -39.15 57.51
N GLN A 27 -11.05 -38.31 57.96
CA GLN A 27 -10.87 -36.87 58.13
C GLN A 27 -11.08 -35.98 56.90
N VAL A 28 -12.30 -35.43 56.88
CA VAL A 28 -12.67 -34.20 56.18
C VAL A 28 -11.91 -33.03 56.81
N ASP A 29 -10.79 -32.65 56.20
CA ASP A 29 -10.29 -31.28 56.24
C ASP A 29 -10.85 -30.54 55.02
N ARG A 30 -11.75 -29.60 55.30
CA ARG A 30 -11.99 -28.48 54.40
C ARG A 30 -10.69 -27.69 54.37
N ASP A 31 -10.08 -27.55 53.20
CA ASP A 31 -9.35 -26.38 52.72
C ASP A 31 -8.60 -26.75 51.43
N GLY A 32 -8.86 -26.05 50.33
CA GLY A 32 -8.04 -26.15 49.13
C GLY A 32 -8.83 -26.18 47.82
N GLU A 33 -9.54 -25.11 47.52
CA GLU A 33 -9.74 -24.70 46.13
C GLU A 33 -8.33 -24.54 45.53
N ASP A 34 -7.89 -25.48 44.69
CA ASP A 34 -6.55 -25.46 44.10
C ASP A 34 -6.48 -24.28 43.11
N PRO A 35 -5.80 -23.16 43.43
CA PRO A 35 -5.74 -22.05 42.51
C PRO A 35 -4.82 -22.44 41.34
N ALA A 36 -5.28 -22.17 40.11
CA ALA A 36 -4.55 -22.43 38.87
C ALA A 36 -3.03 -22.20 39.02
N PRO A 37 -2.17 -23.08 38.48
CA PRO A 37 -0.74 -23.03 38.72
C PRO A 37 -0.20 -21.67 38.30
N HIS A 38 0.05 -20.80 39.27
CA HIS A 38 0.73 -19.54 39.02
C HIS A 38 2.12 -19.93 38.57
N ARG A 39 2.42 -19.66 37.29
CA ARG A 39 3.73 -19.90 36.68
C ARG A 39 4.75 -19.13 37.52
N ARG A 40 5.39 -19.83 38.46
CA ARG A 40 6.34 -19.24 39.40
C ARG A 40 7.45 -18.60 38.55
N VAL A 41 7.52 -17.28 38.57
CA VAL A 41 8.61 -16.54 37.94
C VAL A 41 9.87 -16.91 38.71
N THR A 42 10.60 -17.90 38.22
CA THR A 42 11.87 -18.33 38.82
C THR A 42 12.91 -17.22 38.62
N ARG A 43 13.92 -17.16 39.49
CA ARG A 43 15.03 -16.19 39.37
C ARG A 43 15.73 -16.27 38.00
N ALA A 44 15.63 -17.42 37.32
CA ALA A 44 16.10 -17.62 35.95
C ALA A 44 15.29 -16.85 34.88
N HIS A 45 13.98 -16.66 35.08
CA HIS A 45 13.17 -15.81 34.19
C HIS A 45 13.50 -14.32 34.39
N LEU A 46 13.75 -13.90 35.64
CA LEU A 46 14.18 -12.53 35.94
C LEU A 46 15.56 -12.23 35.34
N SER A 47 16.51 -13.16 35.40
CA SER A 47 17.82 -12.97 34.75
C SER A 47 17.70 -12.95 33.23
N ALA A 48 16.86 -13.80 32.62
CA ALA A 48 16.61 -13.77 31.19
C ALA A 48 15.98 -12.43 30.74
N ILE A 49 15.02 -11.89 31.48
CA ILE A 49 14.43 -10.56 31.21
C ILE A 49 15.50 -9.47 31.34
N GLY A 50 16.36 -9.55 32.36
CA GLY A 50 17.48 -8.63 32.54
C GLY A 50 18.44 -8.63 31.35
N VAL A 51 18.83 -9.81 30.85
CA VAL A 51 19.71 -9.94 29.67
C VAL A 51 19.04 -9.36 28.42
N VAL A 52 17.74 -9.60 28.22
CA VAL A 52 16.99 -9.04 27.09
C VAL A 52 16.91 -7.51 27.19
N LEU A 53 16.64 -6.95 28.38
CA LEU A 53 16.64 -5.50 28.59
C LEU A 53 18.00 -4.87 28.32
N VAL A 54 19.09 -5.51 28.74
CA VAL A 54 20.45 -5.04 28.45
C VAL A 54 20.74 -5.09 26.96
N LEU A 55 20.35 -6.16 26.27
CA LEU A 55 20.47 -6.26 24.81
C LEU A 55 19.71 -5.14 24.10
N ILE A 56 18.47 -4.87 24.52
CA ILE A 56 17.66 -3.76 23.97
C ILE A 56 18.36 -2.42 24.22
N LEU A 57 18.87 -2.16 25.43
CA LEU A 57 19.61 -0.94 25.75
C LEU A 57 20.86 -0.77 24.89
N VAL A 58 21.61 -1.84 24.65
CA VAL A 58 22.79 -1.83 23.77
C VAL A 58 22.39 -1.51 22.33
N VAL A 59 21.31 -2.10 21.81
CA VAL A 59 20.80 -1.81 20.46
C VAL A 59 20.36 -0.36 20.34
N VAL A 60 19.64 0.18 21.34
CA VAL A 60 19.23 1.58 21.38
C VAL A 60 20.44 2.51 21.44
N ALA A 61 21.45 2.20 22.26
CA ALA A 61 22.68 2.97 22.34
C ALA A 61 23.43 2.99 20.99
N VAL A 62 23.51 1.86 20.31
CA VAL A 62 24.11 1.77 18.96
C VAL A 62 23.30 2.56 17.93
N GLN A 63 21.98 2.54 18.01
CA GLN A 63 21.10 3.36 17.15
C GLN A 63 21.34 4.86 17.38
N LEU A 64 21.46 5.29 18.65
CA LEU A 64 21.76 6.68 18.98
C LEU A 64 23.16 7.10 18.53
N MET A 65 24.16 6.22 18.64
CA MET A 65 25.52 6.47 18.12
C MET A 65 25.57 6.56 16.59
N ARG A 66 24.69 5.84 15.88
CA ARG A 66 24.57 5.90 14.41
C ARG A 66 23.72 7.06 13.91
N SER A 67 22.90 7.64 14.77
CA SER A 67 22.09 8.82 14.47
C SER A 67 23.04 10.02 14.32
N ARG A 68 23.32 10.46 13.09
CA ARG A 68 24.06 11.71 12.87
C ARG A 68 23.15 12.87 13.32
N PRO A 69 23.56 13.69 14.31
CA PRO A 69 22.83 14.90 14.65
C PRO A 69 22.85 15.79 13.40
N THR A 70 21.68 16.08 12.85
CA THR A 70 21.57 17.06 11.77
C THR A 70 21.82 18.41 12.42
N GLU A 71 22.97 19.03 12.15
CA GLU A 71 23.22 20.40 12.60
C GLU A 71 22.25 21.31 11.87
N ILE A 72 21.27 21.84 12.59
CA ILE A 72 20.46 22.96 12.14
C ILE A 72 21.43 24.14 12.09
N ALA A 73 21.89 24.48 10.88
CA ALA A 73 22.70 25.65 10.64
C ALA A 73 21.93 26.89 11.13
N ALA A 74 22.44 27.52 12.19
CA ALA A 74 21.95 28.79 12.67
C ALA A 74 22.11 29.84 11.57
N THR A 75 20.99 30.37 11.07
CA THR A 75 20.97 31.55 10.21
C THR A 75 21.60 32.71 10.97
N GLN A 76 22.86 33.04 10.64
CA GLN A 76 23.50 34.26 11.15
C GLN A 76 22.85 35.49 10.48
N PRO A 77 22.56 36.57 11.23
CA PRO A 77 22.13 37.82 10.64
C PRO A 77 23.33 38.50 9.98
N VAL A 78 23.33 38.61 8.65
CA VAL A 78 24.29 39.44 7.93
C VAL A 78 23.88 40.91 8.06
N LEU A 79 24.58 41.65 8.92
CA LEU A 79 24.77 43.09 8.73
C LEU A 79 25.70 43.27 7.53
N ALA A 80 25.18 43.75 6.41
CA ALA A 80 25.98 44.25 5.30
C ALA A 80 25.74 45.75 5.12
N ALA A 81 26.83 46.49 5.35
CA ALA A 81 26.94 47.93 5.32
C ALA A 81 26.83 48.51 3.90
N SER A 82 26.50 49.81 3.89
CA SER A 82 26.44 50.74 2.77
C SER A 82 27.64 50.65 1.81
N GLY A 83 27.34 50.58 0.51
CA GLY A 83 28.33 50.72 -0.57
C GLY A 83 27.66 50.77 -1.94
N SER A 84 27.45 51.98 -2.45
CA SER A 84 27.10 52.27 -3.85
C SER A 84 28.24 51.85 -4.79
N PRO A 85 27.93 51.43 -6.03
CA PRO A 85 28.15 52.37 -7.13
C PRO A 85 27.03 52.43 -8.17
N GLN A 86 27.01 53.61 -8.76
CA GLN A 86 26.24 54.11 -9.90
C GLN A 86 26.49 53.27 -11.17
N GLY A 87 25.43 52.98 -11.94
CA GLY A 87 25.52 52.34 -13.25
C GLY A 87 24.16 52.06 -13.87
N SER A 88 23.70 52.99 -14.70
CA SER A 88 22.39 53.01 -15.38
C SER A 88 22.07 51.77 -16.22
N ALA A 89 20.91 51.17 -15.96
CA ALA A 89 19.99 50.70 -17.00
C ALA A 89 18.58 50.64 -16.39
N SER A 90 17.67 51.48 -16.90
CA SER A 90 16.28 51.52 -16.46
C SER A 90 15.54 50.24 -16.82
N PRO A 91 14.72 49.71 -15.91
CA PRO A 91 13.44 49.14 -16.32
C PRO A 91 12.29 49.94 -15.73
N VAL A 92 11.27 50.05 -16.57
CA VAL A 92 9.96 50.63 -16.36
C VAL A 92 9.39 50.35 -14.96
N ASN A 93 9.04 51.45 -14.30
CA ASN A 93 8.32 51.52 -13.05
C ASN A 93 6.89 50.95 -13.23
N SER A 94 6.68 49.70 -12.83
CA SER A 94 5.38 49.27 -12.31
C SER A 94 5.49 49.33 -10.81
N THR A 95 5.00 50.41 -10.22
CA THR A 95 4.98 50.64 -8.77
C THR A 95 4.13 49.53 -8.13
N PRO A 96 4.68 48.65 -7.28
CA PRO A 96 3.86 47.70 -6.54
C PRO A 96 3.04 48.48 -5.51
N ASP A 97 1.73 48.31 -5.56
CA ASP A 97 0.81 48.82 -4.55
C ASP A 97 1.23 48.26 -3.17
N PRO A 98 1.55 49.09 -2.15
CA PRO A 98 2.02 48.60 -0.84
C PRO A 98 0.92 47.86 -0.05
N ASN A 99 -0.30 47.78 -0.58
CA ASN A 99 -1.40 46.98 -0.03
C ASN A 99 -1.65 45.65 -0.75
N THR A 100 -0.81 45.25 -1.71
CA THR A 100 -0.88 43.90 -2.29
C THR A 100 0.15 43.01 -1.59
N MET A 101 -0.26 42.35 -0.50
CA MET A 101 0.45 41.17 -0.02
C MET A 101 0.38 40.11 -1.13
N ALA A 102 1.40 40.05 -1.98
CA ALA A 102 1.56 38.98 -2.95
C ALA A 102 1.53 37.65 -2.16
N PRO A 103 0.68 36.68 -2.52
CA PRO A 103 0.67 35.40 -1.84
C PRO A 103 2.06 34.79 -2.01
N ALA A 104 2.72 34.49 -0.90
CA ALA A 104 3.98 33.76 -0.90
C ALA A 104 3.73 32.41 -1.58
N THR A 105 4.20 32.24 -2.81
CA THR A 105 4.13 30.96 -3.50
C THR A 105 4.98 29.95 -2.72
N PRO A 106 4.41 28.80 -2.30
CA PRO A 106 5.16 27.81 -1.55
C PRO A 106 6.32 27.28 -2.40
N SER A 107 7.53 27.27 -1.84
CA SER A 107 8.73 26.74 -2.49
C SER A 107 8.88 25.22 -2.32
N SER A 108 8.10 24.62 -1.43
CA SER A 108 8.04 23.18 -1.16
C SER A 108 6.61 22.62 -1.21
N ILE A 109 6.53 21.33 -1.50
CA ILE A 109 5.32 20.51 -1.52
C ILE A 109 5.49 19.31 -0.59
N ARG A 110 4.40 18.77 -0.08
CA ARG A 110 4.38 17.60 0.80
C ARG A 110 3.97 16.37 0.05
N VAL A 111 4.78 15.33 0.17
CA VAL A 111 4.62 14.05 -0.55
C VAL A 111 4.66 12.92 0.46
N HIS A 112 3.71 12.00 0.38
CA HIS A 112 3.68 10.82 1.25
C HIS A 112 4.40 9.65 0.57
N VAL A 113 5.56 9.25 1.06
CA VAL A 113 6.32 8.12 0.52
C VAL A 113 6.10 6.89 1.40
N ILE A 114 5.59 5.81 0.83
CA ILE A 114 5.24 4.57 1.52
C ILE A 114 5.87 3.34 0.85
N GLY A 115 5.98 2.26 1.62
CA GLY A 115 6.49 0.97 1.15
C GLY A 115 7.94 0.71 1.55
N ARG A 116 8.74 0.16 0.63
CA ARG A 116 10.14 -0.23 0.84
C ARG A 116 11.10 0.94 0.61
N VAL A 117 10.98 1.95 1.45
CA VAL A 117 11.95 3.06 1.57
C VAL A 117 12.55 3.07 2.97
N ASN A 118 13.71 3.70 3.16
CA ASN A 118 14.40 3.69 4.46
C ASN A 118 13.66 4.50 5.53
N ASP A 119 12.99 5.59 5.14
CA ASP A 119 12.20 6.45 6.01
C ASP A 119 10.81 6.73 5.39
N PRO A 120 9.83 5.82 5.56
CA PRO A 120 8.48 6.03 5.07
C PRO A 120 7.76 7.11 5.89
N GLY A 121 7.06 8.02 5.21
CA GLY A 121 6.42 9.16 5.85
C GLY A 121 6.11 10.29 4.88
N VAL A 122 5.76 11.45 5.43
CA VAL A 122 5.52 12.67 4.63
C VAL A 122 6.80 13.48 4.58
N HIS A 123 7.25 13.79 3.37
CA HIS A 123 8.50 14.51 3.10
C HIS A 123 8.22 15.83 2.39
N GLU A 124 9.01 16.85 2.70
CA GLU A 124 8.96 18.15 2.03
C GLU A 124 9.95 18.17 0.87
N ILE A 125 9.42 18.33 -0.34
CA ILE A 125 10.15 18.28 -1.61
C ILE A 125 10.04 19.65 -2.29
N PRO A 126 11.04 20.11 -3.04
CA PRO A 126 10.88 21.33 -3.85
C PRO A 126 9.66 21.25 -4.76
N VAL A 127 8.99 22.37 -5.03
CA VAL A 127 7.77 22.42 -5.85
C VAL A 127 7.91 21.85 -7.28
N ASN A 128 9.14 21.78 -7.80
CA ASN A 128 9.47 21.17 -9.10
C ASN A 128 10.18 19.81 -8.97
N GLY A 129 10.14 19.23 -7.78
CA GLY A 129 10.79 17.96 -7.48
C GLY A 129 10.16 16.80 -8.24
N ARG A 130 10.99 15.80 -8.48
CA ARG A 130 10.65 14.55 -9.17
C ARG A 130 10.51 13.42 -8.16
N ILE A 131 9.97 12.30 -8.62
CA ILE A 131 9.77 11.10 -7.78
C ILE A 131 11.10 10.65 -7.14
N ILE A 132 12.22 10.76 -7.87
CA ILE A 132 13.55 10.45 -7.32
C ILE A 132 13.90 11.33 -6.11
N ASP A 133 13.62 12.63 -6.17
CA ASP A 133 13.91 13.56 -5.06
C ASP A 133 13.08 13.20 -3.81
N ALA A 134 11.86 12.73 -4.01
CA ALA A 134 11.00 12.24 -2.93
C ALA A 134 11.52 10.94 -2.31
N ILE A 135 12.03 10.02 -3.12
CA ILE A 135 12.63 8.77 -2.63
C ILE A 135 13.95 9.06 -1.89
N ASP A 136 14.76 9.99 -2.40
CA ASP A 136 16.01 10.40 -1.75
C ASP A 136 15.74 11.10 -0.41
N ALA A 137 14.71 11.96 -0.34
CA ALA A 137 14.24 12.54 0.92
C ALA A 137 13.76 11.49 1.92
N ALA A 138 13.16 10.40 1.44
CA ALA A 138 12.79 9.22 2.23
C ALA A 138 13.99 8.30 2.59
N GLY A 139 15.22 8.82 2.49
CA GLY A 139 16.45 8.10 2.80
C GLY A 139 16.85 7.07 1.75
N GLY A 140 16.23 7.10 0.57
CA GLY A 140 16.48 6.16 -0.53
C GLY A 140 15.68 4.85 -0.42
N MET A 141 15.85 4.03 -1.45
CA MET A 141 15.24 2.71 -1.55
C MET A 141 15.83 1.75 -0.49
N ALA A 142 14.95 1.01 0.21
CA ALA A 142 15.37 -0.02 1.15
C ALA A 142 15.88 -1.28 0.41
N SER A 143 16.57 -2.19 1.11
CA SER A 143 17.02 -3.46 0.53
C SER A 143 15.84 -4.28 -0.02
N GLY A 144 15.94 -4.66 -1.31
CA GLY A 144 14.89 -5.37 -2.02
C GLY A 144 13.72 -4.50 -2.47
N ALA A 145 13.82 -3.16 -2.39
CA ALA A 145 12.86 -2.26 -3.00
C ALA A 145 12.99 -2.28 -4.53
N HIS A 146 11.86 -2.29 -5.21
CA HIS A 146 11.82 -2.24 -6.67
C HIS A 146 10.78 -1.21 -7.12
N PRO A 147 11.19 -0.12 -7.80
CA PRO A 147 10.25 0.88 -8.30
C PRO A 147 9.43 0.36 -9.50
N GLY A 148 9.84 -0.74 -10.13
CA GLY A 148 9.17 -1.33 -11.29
C GLY A 148 9.07 -0.33 -12.45
N SER A 149 7.89 -0.21 -13.05
CA SER A 149 7.61 0.76 -14.13
C SER A 149 7.39 2.20 -13.68
N LEU A 150 7.69 2.54 -12.42
CA LEU A 150 7.51 3.91 -11.94
C LEU A 150 8.52 4.85 -12.60
N ASN A 151 8.03 5.86 -13.31
CA ASN A 151 8.87 6.86 -13.93
C ASN A 151 9.49 7.79 -12.87
N MET A 152 10.71 7.50 -12.43
CA MET A 152 11.41 8.28 -11.39
C MET A 152 11.63 9.75 -11.74
N ALA A 153 11.61 10.09 -13.03
CA ALA A 153 11.72 11.46 -13.49
C ALA A 153 10.37 12.21 -13.48
N GLN A 154 9.26 11.56 -13.16
CA GLN A 154 7.96 12.23 -13.17
C GLN A 154 7.91 13.33 -12.09
N PRO A 155 7.36 14.52 -12.40
CA PRO A 155 7.10 15.54 -11.40
C PRO A 155 6.17 15.02 -10.31
N VAL A 156 6.41 15.46 -9.08
CA VAL A 156 5.54 15.14 -7.94
C VAL A 156 4.61 16.30 -7.69
N CYS A 157 3.39 15.99 -7.24
CA CYS A 157 2.37 16.95 -6.87
C CYS A 157 2.23 17.01 -5.35
N ASP A 158 1.78 18.17 -4.86
CA ASP A 158 1.44 18.33 -3.45
C ASP A 158 0.29 17.40 -3.04
N GLY A 159 0.44 16.76 -1.89
CA GLY A 159 -0.52 15.80 -1.36
C GLY A 159 -0.51 14.44 -2.07
N CYS A 160 0.41 14.20 -2.99
CA CYS A 160 0.51 12.93 -3.70
C CYS A 160 1.23 11.86 -2.87
N GLN A 161 0.83 10.61 -3.06
CA GLN A 161 1.41 9.46 -2.38
C GLN A 161 2.19 8.59 -3.36
N ILE A 162 3.41 8.23 -2.99
CA ILE A 162 4.32 7.39 -3.78
C ILE A 162 4.47 6.05 -3.05
N LEU A 163 4.09 4.96 -3.71
CA LEU A 163 4.25 3.59 -3.19
C LEU A 163 5.40 2.89 -3.90
N ILE A 164 6.40 2.46 -3.12
CA ILE A 164 7.52 1.63 -3.58
C ILE A 164 7.34 0.20 -3.04
N PRO A 165 6.99 -0.78 -3.87
CA PRO A 165 6.83 -2.15 -3.41
C PRO A 165 8.18 -2.88 -3.29
N ALA A 166 8.17 -4.05 -2.65
CA ALA A 166 9.31 -4.98 -2.68
C ALA A 166 9.47 -5.65 -4.06
N SER A 167 8.37 -5.81 -4.80
CA SER A 167 8.34 -6.41 -6.14
C SER A 167 7.08 -5.93 -6.87
N GLY A 168 7.12 -5.86 -8.19
CA GLY A 168 6.03 -5.32 -9.01
C GLY A 168 6.20 -3.83 -9.32
N ASN A 169 5.10 -3.18 -9.70
CA ASN A 169 5.12 -1.79 -10.18
C ASN A 169 4.82 -0.80 -9.06
N GLY A 170 5.71 0.18 -8.88
CA GLY A 170 5.44 1.34 -8.04
C GLY A 170 4.29 2.18 -8.57
N LYS A 171 3.60 2.86 -7.67
CA LYS A 171 2.37 3.61 -7.99
C LYS A 171 2.44 5.02 -7.39
N VAL A 172 2.03 6.00 -8.18
CA VAL A 172 1.70 7.34 -7.68
C VAL A 172 0.19 7.44 -7.54
N ILE A 173 -0.25 7.78 -6.34
CA ILE A 173 -1.65 7.98 -5.99
C ILE A 173 -1.83 9.49 -5.80
N VAL A 174 -2.49 10.11 -6.77
CA VAL A 174 -2.82 11.53 -6.70
C VAL A 174 -4.19 11.69 -6.02
N PRO A 175 -4.39 12.71 -5.15
CA PRO A 175 -5.68 12.94 -4.53
C PRO A 175 -6.71 13.31 -5.61
N SER A 176 -7.77 12.50 -5.70
CA SER A 176 -8.94 12.74 -6.55
C SER A 176 -9.66 14.00 -6.08
N GLY A 177 -9.30 15.16 -6.62
CA GLY A 177 -9.90 16.44 -6.24
C GLY A 177 -9.05 17.67 -6.60
N VAL A 178 -7.75 17.48 -6.82
CA VAL A 178 -6.88 18.52 -7.37
C VAL A 178 -6.49 18.13 -8.80
N GLN A 179 -7.31 18.58 -9.75
CA GLN A 179 -6.86 18.80 -11.12
C GLN A 179 -5.84 19.95 -11.06
N GLY A 180 -4.61 19.64 -10.62
CA GLY A 180 -3.51 20.58 -10.61
C GLY A 180 -3.32 21.06 -12.04
N GLY A 181 -3.58 22.35 -12.25
CA GLY A 181 -3.32 23.04 -13.51
C GLY A 181 -1.84 22.93 -13.84
N GLY A 182 -1.49 21.90 -14.61
CA GLY A 182 -0.20 21.80 -15.27
C GLY A 182 -0.14 22.84 -16.38
N GLY A 183 0.05 24.11 -16.00
CA GLY A 183 0.56 25.11 -16.92
C GLY A 183 1.90 24.60 -17.45
N SER A 184 1.96 24.37 -18.76
CA SER A 184 3.21 24.06 -19.46
C SER A 184 4.24 25.14 -19.12
N PRO A 185 5.47 24.78 -18.69
CA PRO A 185 6.51 25.77 -18.49
C PRO A 185 6.91 26.38 -19.84
N GLY A 186 6.70 27.69 -19.94
CA GLY A 186 7.26 28.64 -20.91
C GLY A 186 7.89 28.07 -22.19
N GLN A 187 7.16 28.16 -23.30
CA GLN A 187 7.77 28.29 -24.61
C GLN A 187 7.99 29.78 -24.89
N PRO A 188 9.23 30.28 -25.06
CA PRO A 188 9.47 31.62 -25.56
C PRO A 188 9.05 31.64 -27.03
N ALA A 189 8.21 32.59 -27.40
CA ALA A 189 7.98 32.91 -28.81
C ALA A 189 9.25 33.52 -29.42
N PRO A 190 9.67 33.11 -30.61
CA PRO A 190 10.37 33.98 -31.52
C PRO A 190 9.48 34.32 -32.72
N GLY A 191 9.61 35.58 -33.14
CA GLY A 191 8.84 36.21 -34.20
C GLY A 191 9.02 35.60 -35.59
N GLY A 192 8.18 36.10 -36.50
CA GLY A 192 7.97 35.60 -37.84
C GLY A 192 9.19 35.52 -38.75
N GLY A 193 9.09 34.58 -39.68
CA GLY A 193 9.94 34.41 -40.84
C GLY A 193 9.27 33.41 -41.79
N THR A 194 8.57 33.93 -42.79
CA THR A 194 8.00 33.18 -43.92
C THR A 194 9.11 32.63 -44.81
N LEU A 195 9.14 31.32 -45.11
CA LEU A 195 9.54 30.68 -46.39
C LEU A 195 9.08 29.20 -46.29
N SER A 196 7.96 28.80 -46.89
CA SER A 196 7.85 28.23 -48.24
C SER A 196 8.46 26.83 -48.42
N GLY A 197 7.58 25.82 -48.42
CA GLY A 197 7.73 24.61 -49.25
C GLY A 197 8.10 23.30 -48.53
N ALA A 198 7.09 22.44 -48.29
CA ALA A 198 6.94 21.11 -48.93
C ALA A 198 6.30 20.05 -48.02
N ALA A 199 5.33 19.35 -48.62
CA ALA A 199 4.80 18.02 -48.29
C ALA A 199 3.93 17.87 -47.03
N ALA A 200 2.62 18.00 -47.26
CA ALA A 200 1.58 17.37 -46.47
C ALA A 200 1.73 15.83 -46.49
N VAL A 201 1.61 15.22 -45.32
CA VAL A 201 1.19 13.83 -45.12
C VAL A 201 0.04 13.82 -44.11
N PRO A 202 -1.10 13.13 -44.40
CA PRO A 202 -2.24 13.03 -43.50
C PRO A 202 -2.19 11.77 -42.62
N GLY A 203 -2.72 11.88 -41.40
CA GLY A 203 -3.06 10.75 -40.51
C GLY A 203 -1.99 10.47 -39.44
N GLY A 204 -2.28 10.35 -38.14
CA GLY A 204 -3.56 10.22 -37.47
C GLY A 204 -3.44 10.42 -35.95
N ASN A 205 -4.50 11.00 -35.41
CA ASN A 205 -5.08 10.90 -34.06
C ASN A 205 -4.15 10.72 -32.85
N GLY A 206 -3.94 11.82 -32.13
CA GLY A 206 -4.86 12.20 -31.06
C GLY A 206 -5.09 11.14 -29.98
N ALA A 207 -4.39 11.33 -28.87
CA ALA A 207 -4.73 10.78 -27.57
C ALA A 207 -6.17 11.13 -27.17
N ALA A 208 -6.91 10.14 -26.68
CA ALA A 208 -8.01 10.32 -25.76
C ALA A 208 -8.13 9.08 -24.85
N THR A 209 -7.92 9.33 -23.55
CA THR A 209 -8.75 8.85 -22.43
C THR A 209 -9.21 7.38 -22.41
N GLN A 210 -8.73 6.62 -21.42
CA GLN A 210 -9.51 5.61 -20.69
C GLN A 210 -8.99 5.58 -19.24
N GLY A 211 -9.73 5.97 -18.19
CA GLY A 211 -11.17 5.77 -17.98
C GLY A 211 -11.39 4.31 -17.63
N GLY A 212 -11.74 4.00 -16.38
CA GLY A 212 -12.17 2.65 -16.01
C GLY A 212 -13.22 2.15 -17.01
N PRO A 213 -13.28 0.83 -17.26
CA PRO A 213 -13.93 0.28 -18.44
C PRO A 213 -15.33 0.85 -18.56
N ALA A 214 -15.52 1.70 -19.58
CA ALA A 214 -16.83 2.03 -20.07
C ALA A 214 -17.50 0.68 -20.35
N SER A 215 -18.71 0.51 -19.83
CA SER A 215 -19.50 -0.72 -19.97
C SER A 215 -19.69 -1.02 -21.46
N GLY A 216 -18.75 -1.76 -22.06
CA GLY A 216 -18.64 -1.89 -23.51
C GLY A 216 -17.28 -2.37 -24.02
N ASP A 217 -16.18 -2.15 -23.29
CA ASP A 217 -14.87 -2.68 -23.70
C ASP A 217 -14.71 -4.15 -23.31
N LEU A 218 -14.50 -5.00 -24.32
CA LEU A 218 -14.31 -6.44 -24.16
C LEU A 218 -13.03 -6.71 -23.36
N VAL A 219 -13.15 -7.57 -22.34
CA VAL A 219 -12.03 -7.95 -21.47
C VAL A 219 -11.14 -8.91 -22.22
N ASP A 220 -9.85 -8.60 -22.31
CA ASP A 220 -8.87 -9.45 -22.97
C ASP A 220 -8.40 -10.57 -22.03
N LEU A 221 -8.54 -11.83 -22.44
CA LEU A 221 -8.26 -13.00 -21.60
C LEU A 221 -6.76 -13.19 -21.29
N ASN A 222 -5.88 -12.71 -22.16
CA ASN A 222 -4.44 -12.88 -22.02
C ASN A 222 -3.83 -11.82 -21.09
N THR A 223 -4.39 -10.61 -21.11
CA THR A 223 -3.86 -9.45 -20.38
C THR A 223 -4.67 -9.07 -19.14
N ALA A 224 -5.89 -9.57 -19.00
CA ALA A 224 -6.73 -9.28 -17.85
C ALA A 224 -6.11 -9.76 -16.53
N THR A 225 -6.26 -8.93 -15.51
CA THR A 225 -5.95 -9.30 -14.12
C THR A 225 -7.12 -10.07 -13.52
N VAL A 226 -6.87 -10.76 -12.39
CA VAL A 226 -7.90 -11.50 -11.65
C VAL A 226 -9.07 -10.58 -11.27
N GLU A 227 -8.79 -9.33 -10.89
CA GLU A 227 -9.81 -8.33 -10.57
C GLU A 227 -10.60 -7.92 -11.81
N GLN A 228 -9.94 -7.77 -12.97
CA GLN A 228 -10.60 -7.45 -14.24
C GLN A 228 -11.53 -8.59 -14.70
N LEU A 229 -11.10 -9.84 -14.56
CA LEU A 229 -11.91 -11.01 -14.90
C LEU A 229 -13.17 -11.09 -14.02
N GLN A 230 -13.08 -10.71 -12.75
CA GLN A 230 -14.23 -10.69 -11.83
C GLN A 230 -15.30 -9.64 -12.18
N THR A 231 -14.97 -8.65 -13.02
CA THR A 231 -15.97 -7.67 -13.49
C THR A 231 -16.92 -8.24 -14.55
N ILE A 232 -16.65 -9.45 -15.06
CA ILE A 232 -17.47 -10.15 -16.04
C ILE A 232 -18.62 -10.87 -15.32
N ASP A 233 -19.87 -10.63 -15.77
CA ASP A 233 -21.04 -11.31 -15.22
C ASP A 233 -20.91 -12.84 -15.35
N GLY A 234 -20.95 -13.53 -14.20
CA GLY A 234 -20.76 -14.99 -14.12
C GLY A 234 -19.32 -15.46 -13.87
N VAL A 235 -18.34 -14.55 -13.77
CA VAL A 235 -16.96 -14.85 -13.35
C VAL A 235 -16.76 -14.38 -11.91
N GLY A 236 -16.79 -15.33 -10.98
CA GLY A 236 -16.46 -15.07 -9.57
C GLY A 236 -14.96 -15.23 -9.26
N PRO A 237 -14.53 -14.97 -8.01
CA PRO A 237 -13.13 -15.05 -7.59
C PRO A 237 -12.49 -16.41 -7.92
N VAL A 238 -13.20 -17.50 -7.65
CA VAL A 238 -12.76 -18.87 -7.93
C VAL A 238 -12.56 -19.11 -9.43
N MET A 239 -13.41 -18.52 -10.27
CA MET A 239 -13.32 -18.69 -11.73
C MET A 239 -12.19 -17.85 -12.32
N ALA A 240 -12.03 -16.62 -11.85
CA ALA A 240 -10.93 -15.75 -12.27
C ALA A 240 -9.57 -16.37 -11.94
N GLU A 241 -9.45 -17.00 -10.77
CA GLU A 241 -8.24 -17.74 -10.38
C GLU A 241 -8.01 -18.97 -11.27
N ARG A 242 -9.05 -19.74 -11.61
CA ARG A 242 -8.94 -20.86 -12.55
C ARG A 242 -8.49 -20.44 -13.95
N ILE A 243 -8.99 -19.31 -14.47
CA ILE A 243 -8.55 -18.76 -15.75
C ILE A 243 -7.06 -18.38 -15.70
N PHE A 244 -6.61 -17.81 -14.58
CA PHE A 244 -5.20 -17.47 -14.38
C PHE A 244 -4.31 -18.73 -14.30
N THR A 245 -4.74 -19.75 -13.55
CA THR A 245 -4.03 -21.03 -13.44
C THR A 245 -3.95 -21.75 -14.78
N TRP A 246 -5.07 -21.82 -15.51
CA TRP A 246 -5.10 -22.40 -16.86
C TRP A 246 -4.06 -21.72 -17.77
N ARG A 247 -3.95 -20.38 -17.70
CA ARG A 247 -2.95 -19.63 -18.48
C ARG A 247 -1.50 -19.97 -18.12
N GLN A 248 -1.23 -20.31 -16.86
CA GLN A 248 0.11 -20.70 -16.43
C GLN A 248 0.48 -22.12 -16.87
N GLU A 249 -0.50 -23.02 -16.95
CA GLU A 249 -0.27 -24.42 -17.31
C GLU A 249 -0.33 -24.68 -18.83
N HIS A 250 -1.29 -24.06 -19.52
CA HIS A 250 -1.56 -24.28 -20.94
C HIS A 250 -0.99 -23.15 -21.83
N GLY A 251 -0.61 -22.02 -21.23
CA GLY A 251 -0.10 -20.84 -21.94
C GLY A 251 -1.19 -19.82 -22.25
N ARG A 252 -0.92 -18.92 -23.21
CA ARG A 252 -1.89 -17.89 -23.63
C ARG A 252 -3.09 -18.52 -24.33
N PHE A 253 -4.27 -17.94 -24.12
CA PHE A 253 -5.45 -18.24 -24.91
C PHE A 253 -5.17 -17.81 -26.36
N THR A 254 -5.39 -18.73 -27.29
CA THR A 254 -5.36 -18.51 -28.74
C THR A 254 -6.76 -18.27 -29.29
N SER A 255 -7.79 -18.75 -28.60
CA SER A 255 -9.20 -18.59 -28.97
C SER A 255 -10.09 -18.42 -27.74
N VAL A 256 -11.22 -17.75 -27.92
CA VAL A 256 -12.21 -17.61 -26.84
C VAL A 256 -12.78 -18.99 -26.43
N ASP A 257 -12.86 -19.94 -27.37
CA ASP A 257 -13.42 -21.28 -27.16
C ASP A 257 -12.69 -22.11 -26.09
N GLU A 258 -11.39 -21.86 -25.89
CA GLU A 258 -10.55 -22.52 -24.87
C GLU A 258 -11.03 -22.25 -23.43
N LEU A 259 -11.90 -21.25 -23.21
CA LEU A 259 -12.58 -21.09 -21.91
C LEU A 259 -13.39 -22.33 -21.53
N GLN A 260 -13.88 -23.11 -22.48
CA GLN A 260 -14.67 -24.31 -22.20
C GLN A 260 -13.82 -25.46 -21.65
N GLU A 261 -12.49 -25.43 -21.82
CA GLU A 261 -11.58 -26.41 -21.23
C GLU A 261 -11.38 -26.18 -19.73
N ILE A 262 -11.76 -25.01 -19.23
CA ILE A 262 -11.66 -24.68 -17.81
C ILE A 262 -12.80 -25.31 -17.03
N ASP A 263 -12.45 -26.12 -16.03
CA ASP A 263 -13.41 -26.72 -15.11
C ASP A 263 -14.35 -25.65 -14.53
N GLY A 264 -15.65 -25.83 -14.75
CA GLY A 264 -16.71 -24.95 -14.26
C GLY A 264 -17.25 -23.93 -15.26
N ILE A 265 -16.67 -23.83 -16.46
CA ILE A 265 -17.22 -23.07 -17.60
C ILE A 265 -17.99 -24.02 -18.51
N GLY A 266 -19.27 -24.24 -18.19
CA GLY A 266 -20.16 -24.98 -19.08
C GLY A 266 -20.66 -24.12 -20.26
N PRO A 267 -21.27 -24.74 -21.29
CA PRO A 267 -21.73 -24.05 -22.52
C PRO A 267 -22.70 -22.90 -22.24
N LYS A 268 -23.53 -23.01 -21.18
CA LYS A 268 -24.43 -21.93 -20.73
C LYS A 268 -23.69 -20.70 -20.21
N LYS A 269 -22.58 -20.89 -19.51
CA LYS A 269 -21.76 -19.78 -18.99
C LYS A 269 -20.90 -19.21 -20.11
N PHE A 270 -20.27 -20.07 -20.90
CA PHE A 270 -19.52 -19.66 -22.08
C PHE A 270 -20.31 -18.72 -23.00
N ALA A 271 -21.58 -19.05 -23.29
CA ALA A 271 -22.45 -18.20 -24.12
C ALA A 271 -22.63 -16.78 -23.58
N LYS A 272 -22.57 -16.58 -22.26
CA LYS A 272 -22.63 -15.25 -21.62
C LYS A 272 -21.28 -14.54 -21.61
N LEU A 273 -20.21 -15.31 -21.48
CA LEU A 273 -18.84 -14.78 -21.40
C LEU A 273 -18.32 -14.35 -22.78
N LYS A 274 -18.64 -15.11 -23.85
CA LYS A 274 -18.08 -14.89 -25.20
C LYS A 274 -18.32 -13.47 -25.74
N ASP A 275 -19.44 -12.84 -25.40
CA ASP A 275 -19.80 -11.51 -25.89
C ASP A 275 -19.10 -10.38 -25.12
N ARG A 276 -18.37 -10.74 -24.04
CA ARG A 276 -17.69 -9.80 -23.13
C ARG A 276 -16.18 -10.02 -23.07
N VAL A 277 -15.68 -11.08 -23.73
CA VAL A 277 -14.26 -11.42 -23.74
C VAL A 277 -13.70 -11.44 -25.15
N ARG A 278 -12.42 -11.08 -25.27
CA ARG A 278 -11.66 -11.19 -26.51
C ARG A 278 -10.32 -11.85 -26.26
N VAL A 279 -9.70 -12.32 -27.34
CA VAL A 279 -8.32 -12.81 -27.34
C VAL A 279 -7.53 -11.97 -28.32
N GLN A 280 -6.51 -11.26 -27.83
CA GLN A 280 -5.49 -10.65 -28.67
C GLN A 280 -4.30 -11.62 -28.81
N PRO A 281 -3.77 -11.84 -30.04
CA PRO A 281 -2.64 -12.75 -30.28
C PRO A 281 -1.32 -12.26 -29.67
#